data_AF-A0A8S9JCN6-F1
#
_entry.id   AF-A0A8S9JCN6-F1
#
_cell.length_a   1.000
_cell.length_b   1.000
_cell.length_c   1.000
_cell.angle_alpha   90.00
_cell.angle_beta   90.00
_cell.angle_gamma   90.00
#
_symmetry.space_group_name_H-M   'P 1'
#
loop_
_entity.id
_entity.type
_entity.pdbx_description
1 polymer ?
#
loop_
_entity_poly.entity_id
_entity_poly.type
_entity_poly.pdbx_seq_one_letter_code
_entity_poly.pdbx_strand_id
1 'polypeptide(L)'
;MEKKWVFSLLIASLVCGFLIVTYFNMSLLFSSLRPPIIETSSHSKVDNLPRFAYLVSGSKGDLESLWRTLRALYHPRNQYIVHMDLESPFEERLELASRVSNDSMYSKIGNVYMITKANLVSYTGPTMVANTLHACAILLKRSPDWDWFINLSASDYPLVTQDGKKT
;
A
#
# COMPACT_ATOMS: atom_id res chain seq x y z
N MET A 1 48.67 -19.70 -22.79
CA MET A 1 47.95 -19.01 -21.68
C MET A 1 46.56 -18.50 -22.12
N GLU A 2 45.84 -19.20 -23.00
CA GLU A 2 44.72 -18.59 -23.75
C GLU A 2 43.32 -19.17 -23.47
N LYS A 3 43.19 -20.15 -22.56
CA LYS A 3 41.90 -20.86 -22.36
C LYS A 3 41.01 -20.31 -21.22
N LYS A 4 41.50 -19.37 -20.41
CA LYS A 4 40.76 -18.84 -19.25
C LYS A 4 39.62 -17.89 -19.62
N TRP A 5 39.81 -17.08 -20.67
CA TRP A 5 38.79 -16.14 -21.15
C TRP A 5 37.58 -16.82 -21.78
N VAL A 6 37.82 -17.96 -22.44
CA VAL A 6 36.75 -18.78 -23.05
C VAL A 6 35.78 -19.30 -21.99
N PHE A 7 36.30 -19.74 -20.84
CA PHE A 7 35.46 -20.22 -19.73
C PHE A 7 34.64 -19.09 -19.10
N SER A 8 35.22 -17.89 -18.95
CA SER A 8 34.51 -16.71 -18.45
C SER A 8 33.37 -16.27 -19.38
N LEU A 9 33.62 -16.28 -20.70
CA LEU A 9 32.60 -15.96 -21.71
C LEU A 9 31.45 -16.98 -21.73
N LEU A 10 31.75 -18.26 -21.58
CA LEU A 10 30.73 -19.31 -21.51
C LEU A 10 29.84 -19.17 -20.28
N ILE A 11 30.43 -18.89 -19.12
CA ILE A 11 29.65 -18.65 -17.89
C ILE A 11 28.81 -17.39 -18.01
N ALA A 12 29.36 -16.30 -18.52
CA ALA A 12 28.63 -15.05 -18.71
C ALA A 12 27.43 -15.24 -19.67
N SER A 13 27.62 -16.01 -20.74
CA SER A 13 26.55 -16.34 -21.69
C SER A 13 25.44 -17.19 -21.04
N LEU A 14 25.81 -18.19 -20.24
CA LEU A 14 24.84 -19.01 -19.50
C LEU A 14 24.05 -18.19 -18.47
N VAL A 15 24.72 -17.29 -17.74
CA VAL A 15 24.07 -16.38 -16.78
C VAL A 15 23.14 -15.41 -17.51
N CYS A 16 23.58 -14.80 -18.61
CA CYS A 16 22.72 -13.93 -19.43
C CYS A 16 21.51 -14.68 -19.98
N GLY A 17 21.70 -15.90 -20.50
CA GLY A 17 20.61 -16.73 -21.00
C GLY A 17 19.59 -17.05 -19.91
N PHE A 18 20.04 -17.43 -18.72
CA PHE A 18 19.17 -17.68 -17.57
C PHE A 18 18.41 -16.42 -17.14
N LEU A 19 19.06 -15.25 -17.10
CA LEU A 19 18.43 -13.97 -16.79
C LEU A 19 17.40 -13.55 -17.84
N ILE A 20 17.67 -13.79 -19.13
CA ILE A 20 16.71 -13.52 -20.22
C ILE A 20 15.50 -14.44 -20.10
N VAL A 21 15.71 -15.74 -19.90
CA VAL A 21 14.62 -16.73 -19.76
C VAL A 21 13.74 -16.41 -18.55
N THR A 22 14.33 -16.05 -17.42
CA THR A 22 13.58 -15.65 -16.22
C THR A 22 12.83 -14.34 -16.44
N TYR A 23 13.44 -13.35 -17.10
CA TYR A 23 12.76 -12.10 -17.47
C TYR A 23 11.55 -12.34 -18.39
N PHE A 24 11.69 -13.16 -19.44
CA PHE A 24 10.60 -13.48 -20.35
C PHE A 24 9.49 -14.29 -19.68
N ASN A 25 9.83 -15.29 -18.85
CA ASN A 25 8.82 -16.05 -18.10
C ASN A 25 8.04 -15.17 -17.14
N MET A 26 8.71 -14.24 -16.44
CA MET A 26 8.03 -13.26 -15.59
C MET A 26 7.13 -12.34 -16.42
N SER A 27 7.60 -11.84 -17.56
CA SER A 27 6.79 -11.01 -18.48
C SER A 27 5.55 -11.75 -19.03
N LEU A 28 5.67 -13.05 -19.30
CA LEU A 28 4.55 -13.90 -19.72
C LEU A 28 3.53 -14.11 -18.57
N LEU A 29 4.01 -14.31 -17.35
CA LEU A 29 3.17 -14.43 -16.16
C LEU A 29 2.43 -13.11 -15.87
N PHE A 30 3.10 -11.96 -16.01
CA PHE A 30 2.47 -10.64 -15.85
C PHE A 30 1.42 -10.34 -16.93
N SER A 31 1.64 -10.80 -18.18
CA SER A 31 0.64 -10.61 -19.25
C SER A 31 -0.58 -11.54 -19.09
N SER A 32 -0.41 -12.73 -18.51
CA SER A 32 -1.53 -13.62 -18.12
C SER A 32 -2.33 -13.09 -16.91
N LEU A 33 -1.76 -12.21 -16.11
CA LEU A 33 -2.41 -11.56 -14.96
C LEU A 33 -3.09 -10.24 -15.35
N ARG A 34 -3.28 -9.95 -16.64
CA ARG A 34 -4.09 -8.79 -17.06
C ARG A 34 -5.48 -8.94 -16.42
N PRO A 35 -5.87 -8.02 -15.51
CA PRO A 35 -7.23 -8.06 -15.00
C PRO A 35 -8.16 -7.82 -16.19
N PRO A 36 -9.32 -8.50 -16.25
CA PRO A 36 -10.35 -8.14 -17.20
C PRO A 36 -10.67 -6.66 -17.00
N ILE A 37 -10.71 -5.90 -18.09
CA ILE A 37 -11.26 -4.54 -18.07
C ILE A 37 -12.73 -4.75 -17.72
N ILE A 38 -13.10 -4.46 -16.47
CA ILE A 38 -14.48 -4.48 -16.03
C ILE A 38 -15.14 -3.29 -16.74
N GLU A 39 -15.88 -3.56 -17.81
CA GLU A 39 -16.83 -2.59 -18.34
C GLU A 39 -17.79 -2.26 -17.20
N THR A 40 -17.74 -1.01 -16.74
CA THR A 40 -18.59 -0.49 -15.68
C THR A 40 -20.03 -0.49 -16.17
N SER A 41 -20.73 -1.59 -15.88
CA SER A 41 -22.18 -1.70 -16.02
C SER A 41 -22.83 -0.54 -15.28
N SER A 42 -23.78 0.12 -15.93
CA SER A 42 -24.49 1.32 -15.48
C SER A 42 -25.06 1.17 -14.06
N HIS A 43 -24.27 1.53 -13.07
CA HIS A 43 -24.69 1.63 -11.68
C HIS A 43 -25.43 2.95 -11.46
N SER A 44 -26.50 2.89 -10.66
CA SER A 44 -27.37 4.02 -10.33
C SER A 44 -26.57 5.26 -9.86
N LYS A 45 -27.10 6.47 -10.06
CA LYS A 45 -26.40 7.75 -9.76
C LYS A 45 -25.77 7.87 -8.36
N VAL A 46 -26.18 7.05 -7.38
CA VAL A 46 -25.64 7.01 -6.00
C VAL A 46 -24.42 6.09 -5.89
N ASP A 47 -24.29 5.10 -6.76
CA ASP A 47 -23.14 4.16 -6.80
C ASP A 47 -21.92 4.71 -7.56
N ASN A 48 -22.04 5.86 -8.25
CA ASN A 48 -20.95 6.45 -9.04
C ASN A 48 -20.00 7.36 -8.24
N LEU A 49 -20.15 7.44 -6.91
CA LEU A 49 -19.22 8.22 -6.07
C LEU A 49 -17.92 7.43 -5.87
N PRO A 50 -16.75 8.05 -6.17
CA PRO A 50 -15.47 7.38 -6.06
C PRO A 50 -15.22 6.91 -4.63
N ARG A 51 -14.65 5.71 -4.49
CA ARG A 51 -14.16 5.17 -3.22
C ARG A 51 -12.65 5.31 -3.16
N PHE A 52 -12.17 5.90 -2.08
CA PHE A 52 -10.74 6.10 -1.86
C PHE A 52 -10.15 4.96 -1.06
N ALA A 53 -8.93 4.58 -1.40
CA ALA A 53 -8.06 3.76 -0.58
C ALA A 53 -6.89 4.60 -0.07
N TYR A 54 -6.78 4.75 1.24
CA TYR A 54 -5.73 5.53 1.89
C TYR A 54 -4.64 4.61 2.44
N LEU A 55 -3.39 4.98 2.24
CA LEU A 55 -2.29 4.60 3.11
C LEU A 55 -2.02 5.78 4.04
N VAL A 56 -2.19 5.59 5.35
CA VAL A 56 -1.80 6.57 6.37
C VAL A 56 -0.60 6.00 7.12
N SER A 57 0.55 6.63 6.94
CA SER A 57 1.83 6.13 7.41
C SER A 57 2.54 7.11 8.35
N GLY A 58 3.31 6.60 9.30
CA GLY A 58 4.07 7.43 10.24
C GLY A 58 5.28 6.69 10.77
N SER A 59 6.11 7.45 11.49
CA SER A 59 7.36 6.98 12.08
C SER A 59 7.38 7.29 13.59
N LYS A 60 8.58 7.22 14.18
CA LYS A 60 8.79 7.41 15.61
C LYS A 60 8.23 8.75 16.10
N GLY A 61 7.33 8.69 17.08
CA GLY A 61 6.72 9.86 17.70
C GLY A 61 5.50 10.41 16.96
N ASP A 62 5.07 9.76 15.88
CA ASP A 62 3.92 10.18 15.09
C ASP A 62 2.58 9.61 15.58
N LEU A 63 2.53 8.76 16.62
CA LEU A 63 1.31 8.08 17.08
C LEU A 63 0.09 9.00 17.14
N GLU A 64 0.20 10.13 17.83
CA GLU A 64 -0.93 11.05 18.01
C GLU A 64 -1.30 11.77 16.72
N SER A 65 -0.31 12.20 15.94
CA SER A 65 -0.53 12.88 14.66
C SER A 65 -1.18 11.94 13.65
N LEU A 66 -0.67 10.72 13.52
CA LEU A 66 -1.20 9.67 12.66
C LEU A 66 -2.63 9.29 13.08
N TRP A 67 -2.86 9.09 14.38
CA TRP A 67 -4.19 8.78 14.92
C TRP A 67 -5.20 9.90 14.62
N ARG A 68 -4.77 11.16 14.79
CA ARG A 68 -5.59 12.34 14.48
C ARG A 68 -5.90 12.42 12.98
N THR A 69 -4.91 12.24 12.11
CA THR A 69 -5.07 12.27 10.65
C THR A 69 -5.99 11.16 10.16
N LEU A 70 -5.83 9.93 10.66
CA LEU A 70 -6.73 8.82 10.33
C LEU A 70 -8.19 9.15 10.64
N ARG A 71 -8.47 9.67 11.85
CA ARG A 71 -9.84 10.04 12.25
C ARG A 71 -10.40 11.18 11.40
N ALA A 72 -9.58 12.17 11.06
CA ALA A 72 -10.00 13.30 10.23
C ALA A 72 -10.37 12.88 8.80
N LEU A 73 -9.71 11.83 8.27
CA LEU A 73 -9.96 11.29 6.94
C LEU A 73 -11.09 10.27 6.88
N TYR A 74 -11.55 9.76 8.03
CA TYR A 74 -12.39 8.58 8.08
C TYR A 74 -13.76 8.80 7.43
N HIS A 75 -14.14 7.87 6.57
CA HIS A 75 -15.45 7.77 5.95
C HIS A 75 -15.79 6.30 5.68
N PRO A 76 -17.01 5.82 5.97
CA PRO A 76 -17.37 4.39 5.92
C PRO A 76 -17.30 3.76 4.53
N ARG A 77 -17.30 4.57 3.45
CA ARG A 77 -17.17 4.07 2.05
C ARG A 77 -15.73 3.82 1.61
N ASN A 78 -14.75 4.37 2.32
CA ASN A 78 -13.34 4.33 1.94
C ASN A 78 -12.63 3.17 2.63
N GLN A 79 -11.43 2.84 2.16
CA GLN A 79 -10.56 1.80 2.71
C GLN A 79 -9.28 2.42 3.27
N TYR A 80 -8.78 1.91 4.39
CA TYR A 80 -7.64 2.49 5.08
C TYR A 80 -6.61 1.41 5.44
N ILE A 81 -5.38 1.60 4.98
CA ILE A 81 -4.19 0.91 5.47
C ILE A 81 -3.45 1.87 6.40
N VAL A 82 -3.19 1.41 7.61
CA VAL A 82 -2.44 2.16 8.61
C VAL A 82 -1.09 1.48 8.82
N HIS A 83 -0.02 2.25 8.80
CA HIS A 83 1.33 1.72 8.97
C HIS A 83 2.17 2.63 9.86
N MET A 84 2.89 2.03 10.80
CA MET A 84 3.91 2.69 11.58
C MET A 84 5.21 1.90 11.36
N ASP A 85 6.26 2.59 10.96
CA ASP A 85 7.50 1.97 10.51
C ASP A 85 8.33 1.34 11.65
N LEU A 86 9.42 0.68 11.26
CA LEU A 86 10.29 0.00 12.22
C LEU A 86 11.19 0.95 13.03
N GLU A 87 11.30 2.24 12.68
CA GLU A 87 12.00 3.22 13.52
C GLU A 87 11.18 3.56 14.77
N SER A 88 9.87 3.35 14.69
CA SER A 88 8.93 3.54 15.79
C SER A 88 9.08 2.44 16.87
N PRO A 89 9.13 2.80 18.17
CA PRO A 89 9.15 1.87 19.28
C PRO A 89 8.04 0.81 19.20
N PHE A 90 8.30 -0.37 19.76
CA PHE A 90 7.33 -1.46 19.76
C PHE A 90 6.05 -1.08 20.49
N GLU A 91 6.17 -0.36 21.60
CA GLU A 91 5.09 0.12 22.43
C GLU A 91 4.16 1.05 21.65
N GLU A 92 4.73 1.97 20.88
CA GLU A 92 3.99 2.92 20.05
C GLU A 92 3.17 2.20 18.96
N ARG A 93 3.78 1.20 18.30
CA ARG A 93 3.11 0.36 17.31
C ARG A 93 2.02 -0.51 17.92
N LEU A 94 2.28 -1.09 19.09
CA LEU A 94 1.30 -1.91 19.81
C LEU A 94 0.10 -1.06 20.26
N GLU A 95 0.36 0.16 20.73
CA GLU A 95 -0.67 1.10 21.13
C GLU A 95 -1.56 1.49 19.95
N LEU A 96 -0.97 1.83 18.79
CA LEU A 96 -1.74 2.11 17.59
C LEU A 96 -2.59 0.91 17.15
N ALA A 97 -2.03 -0.30 17.20
CA ALA A 97 -2.76 -1.53 16.87
C ALA A 97 -3.95 -1.75 17.80
N SER A 98 -3.76 -1.53 19.10
CA SER A 98 -4.80 -1.60 20.12
C SER A 98 -5.89 -0.54 19.89
N ARG A 99 -5.53 0.71 19.59
CA ARG A 99 -6.49 1.77 19.28
C ARG A 99 -7.35 1.43 18.06
N VAL A 100 -6.73 0.93 16.98
CA VAL A 100 -7.47 0.53 15.77
C VAL A 100 -8.38 -0.67 16.04
N SER A 101 -7.92 -1.69 16.77
CA SER A 101 -8.74 -2.89 17.04
C SER A 101 -9.89 -2.63 18.01
N ASN A 102 -9.70 -1.72 18.97
CA ASN A 102 -10.69 -1.43 20.02
C ASN A 102 -11.68 -0.32 19.63
N ASP A 103 -11.43 0.40 18.53
CA ASP A 103 -12.37 1.40 18.05
C ASP A 103 -13.65 0.72 17.52
N SER A 104 -14.78 1.03 18.17
CA SER A 104 -16.09 0.44 17.84
C SER A 104 -16.56 0.76 16.42
N MET A 105 -16.17 1.91 15.86
CA MET A 105 -16.53 2.32 14.51
C MET A 105 -15.73 1.50 13.50
N TYR A 106 -14.42 1.41 13.69
CA TYR A 106 -13.54 0.68 12.78
C TYR A 106 -13.79 -0.82 12.81
N SER A 107 -14.00 -1.39 13.99
CA SER A 107 -14.32 -2.82 14.14
C SER A 107 -15.68 -3.18 13.53
N LYS A 108 -16.69 -2.31 13.66
CA LYS A 108 -18.02 -2.55 13.09
C LYS A 108 -18.03 -2.47 11.56
N ILE A 109 -17.34 -1.49 10.98
CA ILE A 109 -17.31 -1.30 9.51
C ILE A 109 -16.26 -2.20 8.85
N GLY A 110 -15.14 -2.46 9.52
CA GLY A 110 -14.08 -3.37 9.05
C GLY A 110 -13.22 -2.80 7.92
N ASN A 111 -13.23 -1.49 7.69
CA ASN A 111 -12.55 -0.82 6.58
C ASN A 111 -11.19 -0.19 6.95
N VAL A 112 -10.69 -0.43 8.16
CA VAL A 112 -9.37 0.03 8.62
C VAL A 112 -8.52 -1.19 8.96
N TYR A 113 -7.35 -1.30 8.35
CA TYR A 113 -6.41 -2.39 8.57
C TYR A 113 -5.01 -1.85 8.90
N MET A 114 -4.47 -2.27 10.03
CA MET A 114 -3.10 -1.91 10.40
C MET A 114 -2.10 -2.99 9.95
N ILE A 115 -1.01 -2.56 9.31
CA ILE A 115 0.16 -3.41 9.06
C ILE A 115 0.91 -3.62 10.38
N THR A 116 0.75 -4.80 10.98
CA THR A 116 1.41 -5.15 12.26
C THR A 116 2.87 -5.57 12.09
N LYS A 117 3.22 -6.16 10.94
CA LYS A 117 4.61 -6.44 10.57
C LYS A 117 5.22 -5.18 9.95
N ALA A 118 5.76 -4.32 10.80
CA ALA A 118 6.34 -3.04 10.39
C ALA A 118 7.49 -3.21 9.39
N ASN A 119 7.44 -2.43 8.31
CA ASN A 119 8.55 -2.27 7.38
C ASN A 119 9.49 -1.17 7.90
N LEU A 120 10.79 -1.33 7.66
CA LEU A 120 11.73 -0.21 7.79
C LEU A 120 11.56 0.69 6.56
N VAL A 121 11.34 1.98 6.78
CA VAL A 121 11.13 2.96 5.71
C VAL A 121 12.21 4.02 5.80
N SER A 122 12.92 4.26 4.70
CA SER A 122 13.91 5.33 4.60
C SER A 122 13.44 6.32 3.53
N TYR A 123 13.44 7.61 3.88
CA TYR A 123 12.84 8.67 3.07
C TYR A 123 13.44 8.75 1.65
N THR A 124 14.75 8.64 1.55
CA THR A 124 15.49 8.68 0.27
C THR A 124 15.75 7.29 -0.32
N GLY A 125 15.25 6.23 0.32
CA GLY A 125 15.52 4.86 -0.06
C GLY A 125 14.39 4.18 -0.82
N PRO A 126 14.66 3.00 -1.41
CA PRO A 126 13.65 2.25 -2.16
C PRO A 126 12.51 1.72 -1.26
N THR A 127 12.72 1.71 0.06
CA THR A 127 11.76 1.16 1.02
C THR A 127 10.51 2.02 1.18
N MET A 128 10.56 3.33 0.89
CA MET A 128 9.35 4.16 0.83
C MET A 128 8.41 3.67 -0.26
N VAL A 129 8.93 3.44 -1.47
CA VAL A 129 8.13 2.90 -2.58
C VAL A 129 7.67 1.48 -2.27
N ALA A 130 8.53 0.65 -1.67
CA ALA A 130 8.16 -0.70 -1.27
C ALA A 130 7.00 -0.70 -0.24
N ASN A 131 6.98 0.25 0.69
CA ASN A 131 5.89 0.39 1.66
C ASN A 131 4.56 0.73 0.99
N THR A 132 4.58 1.68 0.04
CA THR A 132 3.40 2.03 -0.76
C THR A 132 2.88 0.82 -1.54
N LEU A 133 3.77 0.10 -2.24
CA LEU A 133 3.39 -1.09 -3.00
C LEU A 133 2.84 -2.22 -2.10
N HIS A 134 3.40 -2.38 -0.90
CA HIS A 134 2.91 -3.33 0.08
C HIS A 134 1.48 -2.99 0.54
N ALA A 135 1.18 -1.71 0.80
CA ALA A 135 -0.17 -1.26 1.13
C ALA A 135 -1.15 -1.51 -0.02
N CYS A 136 -0.77 -1.17 -1.26
CA CYS A 136 -1.58 -1.46 -2.45
C CYS A 136 -1.88 -2.96 -2.60
N ALA A 137 -0.87 -3.82 -2.40
CA ALA A 137 -1.05 -5.26 -2.48
C ALA A 137 -2.03 -5.79 -1.42
N ILE A 138 -2.00 -5.24 -0.20
CA ILE A 138 -2.96 -5.59 0.86
C ILE A 138 -4.37 -5.15 0.46
N LEU A 139 -4.54 -3.93 -0.04
CA LEU A 139 -5.84 -3.40 -0.47
C LEU A 139 -6.43 -4.21 -1.62
N LEU A 140 -5.66 -4.49 -2.67
CA LEU A 140 -6.09 -5.30 -3.81
C LEU A 140 -6.50 -6.72 -3.39
N LYS A 141 -5.88 -7.28 -2.34
CA LYS A 141 -6.24 -8.59 -1.82
C LYS A 141 -7.49 -8.57 -0.93
N ARG A 142 -7.72 -7.50 -0.18
CA ARG A 142 -8.78 -7.42 0.85
C ARG A 142 -10.07 -6.78 0.36
N SER A 143 -9.95 -5.70 -0.40
CA SER A 143 -11.05 -4.86 -0.86
C SER A 143 -10.64 -4.17 -2.16
N PRO A 144 -10.72 -4.85 -3.32
CA PRO A 144 -10.24 -4.31 -4.59
C PRO A 144 -11.12 -3.19 -5.18
N ASP A 145 -12.32 -2.99 -4.63
CA ASP A 145 -13.35 -2.12 -5.20
C ASP A 145 -13.11 -0.61 -4.90
N TRP A 146 -11.89 -0.11 -4.96
CA TRP A 146 -11.59 1.33 -4.83
C TRP A 146 -11.17 1.92 -6.18
N ASP A 147 -11.40 3.22 -6.36
CA ASP A 147 -11.15 3.92 -7.63
C ASP A 147 -9.83 4.68 -7.61
N TRP A 148 -9.44 5.19 -6.44
CA TRP A 148 -8.26 6.04 -6.26
C TRP A 148 -7.47 5.64 -5.03
N PHE A 149 -6.14 5.62 -5.16
CA PHE A 149 -5.21 5.38 -4.07
C PHE A 149 -4.50 6.68 -3.67
N ILE A 150 -4.42 6.95 -2.37
CA ILE A 150 -3.78 8.16 -1.81
C ILE A 150 -2.86 7.74 -0.66
N ASN A 151 -1.56 8.00 -0.78
CA ASN A 151 -0.60 7.84 0.31
C ASN A 151 -0.42 9.16 1.08
N LEU A 152 -0.47 9.06 2.41
CA LEU A 152 -0.34 10.17 3.34
C LEU A 152 0.63 9.79 4.46
N SER A 153 1.33 10.79 4.96
CA SER A 153 2.16 10.74 6.15
C SER A 153 1.40 11.28 7.38
N ALA A 154 1.96 11.10 8.56
CA ALA A 154 1.44 11.68 9.80
C ALA A 154 1.54 13.22 9.85
N SER A 155 2.36 13.81 8.98
CA SER A 155 2.49 15.27 8.84
C SER A 155 1.42 15.88 7.93
N ASP A 156 0.71 15.06 7.15
CA ASP A 156 -0.37 15.53 6.28
C ASP A 156 -1.68 15.71 7.07
N TYR A 157 -2.51 16.65 6.64
CA TYR A 157 -3.82 16.90 7.24
C TYR A 157 -4.84 17.40 6.20
N PRO A 158 -6.07 16.85 6.18
CA PRO A 158 -7.09 17.29 5.24
C PRO A 158 -7.54 18.73 5.56
N LEU A 159 -7.58 19.58 4.52
CA LEU A 159 -8.09 20.95 4.60
C LEU A 159 -9.58 21.05 4.26
N VAL A 160 -10.16 19.97 3.74
CA VAL A 160 -11.56 19.89 3.30
C VAL A 160 -12.19 18.59 3.82
N THR A 161 -13.50 18.61 4.03
CA THR A 161 -14.28 17.44 4.44
C THR A 161 -14.54 16.50 3.26
N GLN A 162 -14.67 15.20 3.53
CA GLN A 162 -14.97 14.18 2.51
C GLN A 162 -16.30 14.44 1.77
N ASP A 163 -17.31 14.92 2.49
CA ASP A 163 -18.65 15.19 1.94
C ASP A 163 -18.81 16.62 1.38
N GLY A 164 -17.72 17.42 1.36
CA GLY A 164 -17.79 18.85 1.02
C GLY A 164 -18.59 19.68 2.03
N LYS A 165 -18.93 20.92 1.67
CA LYS A 165 -19.86 21.75 2.45
C LYS A 165 -21.29 21.35 2.10
N LYS A 166 -22.13 21.09 3.11
CA LYS A 166 -23.58 21.18 2.95
C LYS A 166 -23.92 22.64 2.63
N THR A 167 -24.13 22.95 1.37
CA THR A 167 -24.83 24.17 0.94
C THR A 167 -26.31 24.06 1.24
#